data_AF-A0A380LNX2-F1
#
_entry.id   AF-A0A380LNX2-F1
#
_cell.length_a   1.000
_cell.length_b   1.000
_cell.length_c   1.000
_cell.angle_alpha   90.00
_cell.angle_beta   90.00
_cell.angle_gamma   90.00
#
_symmetry.space_group_name_H-M   'P 1'
#
loop_
_entity.id
_entity.type
_entity.pdbx_description
1 polymer ?
#
loop_
_entity_poly.entity_id
_entity_poly.type
_entity_poly.pdbx_seq_one_letter_code
_entity_poly.pdbx_strand_id
1 'polypeptide(L)'
;MQNPKLILFDSVVFNTTDKTMHILDGSLVFYDYRYIKRAVILNERANHRGKSTPFLSVVPKGPGRPGVLLYSFLYVGIKIVMADHSILAIYISKEKHRLERINIGKIKQRQKKS
;
A
#
# COMPACT_ATOMS: atom_id res chain seq x y z
N MET A 1 -9.07 27.29 24.34
CA MET A 1 -9.05 26.18 23.37
C MET A 1 -7.70 26.17 22.68
N GLN A 2 -6.94 25.07 22.75
CA GLN A 2 -5.66 24.97 22.02
C GLN A 2 -5.95 24.73 20.53
N ASN A 3 -5.22 25.43 19.66
CA ASN A 3 -5.38 25.30 18.21
C ASN A 3 -4.98 23.87 17.80
N PRO A 4 -5.77 23.14 17.00
CA PRO A 4 -5.44 21.78 16.63
C PRO A 4 -4.15 21.77 15.80
N LYS A 5 -3.18 20.96 16.23
CA LYS A 5 -1.94 20.77 15.47
C LYS A 5 -2.13 19.63 14.47
N LEU A 6 -2.43 20.00 13.23
CA LEU A 6 -2.67 19.08 12.13
C LEU A 6 -1.37 18.78 11.36
N ILE A 7 -1.17 17.51 11.01
CA ILE A 7 -0.17 17.07 10.02
C ILE A 7 -0.94 16.56 8.81
N LEU A 8 -0.72 17.19 7.66
CA LEU A 8 -1.48 16.93 6.45
C LEU A 8 -0.64 16.10 5.48
N PHE A 9 -1.19 14.98 5.04
CA PHE A 9 -0.77 14.26 3.85
C PHE A 9 -1.95 14.15 2.90
N ASP A 10 -1.65 13.89 1.63
CA ASP A 10 -2.67 13.74 0.59
C ASP A 10 -3.76 12.72 0.92
N SER A 11 -3.37 11.61 1.56
CA SER A 11 -4.26 10.46 1.81
C SER A 11 -4.66 10.31 3.27
N VAL A 12 -4.08 11.10 4.17
CA VAL A 12 -4.33 11.00 5.62
C VAL A 12 -4.02 12.31 6.33
N VAL A 13 -4.88 12.68 7.27
CA VAL A 13 -4.68 13.83 8.15
C VAL A 13 -4.52 13.33 9.58
N PHE A 14 -3.47 13.77 10.28
CA PHE A 14 -3.28 13.49 11.70
C PHE A 14 -3.58 14.73 12.52
N ASN A 15 -4.50 14.62 13.47
CA ASN A 15 -4.70 15.62 14.51
C ASN A 15 -3.91 15.19 15.75
N THR A 16 -2.82 15.89 16.01
CA THR A 16 -1.92 15.54 17.13
C THR A 16 -2.41 16.04 18.49
N THR A 17 -3.42 16.90 18.51
CA THR A 17 -4.11 17.32 19.74
C THR A 17 -5.04 16.21 20.20
N ASP A 18 -5.94 15.76 19.31
CA ASP A 18 -6.95 14.74 19.62
C ASP A 18 -6.44 13.30 19.46
N LYS A 19 -5.21 13.15 18.98
CA LYS A 19 -4.56 11.86 18.69
C LYS A 19 -5.31 11.02 17.65
N THR A 20 -6.01 11.67 16.73
CA THR A 20 -6.79 11.02 15.67
C THR A 20 -6.10 11.08 14.32
N MET A 21 -6.34 10.06 13.48
CA MET A 21 -6.03 10.06 12.06
C MET A 21 -7.33 9.94 11.26
N HIS A 22 -7.45 10.72 10.20
CA HIS A 22 -8.53 10.66 9.23
C HIS A 22 -7.97 10.17 7.90
N ILE A 23 -8.35 8.97 7.49
CA ILE A 23 -7.91 8.39 6.22
C ILE A 23 -8.81 8.93 5.11
N LEU A 24 -8.22 9.60 4.13
CA LEU A 24 -8.92 10.26 3.01
C LEU A 24 -8.94 9.40 1.73
N ASP A 25 -8.00 8.46 1.60
CA ASP A 25 -7.90 7.54 0.45
C ASP A 25 -7.53 6.14 0.95
N GLY A 26 -8.51 5.24 0.98
CA GLY A 26 -8.39 3.91 1.54
C GLY A 26 -9.61 3.51 2.36
N SER A 27 -9.45 3.28 3.66
CA SER A 27 -10.54 2.86 4.57
C SER A 27 -11.52 3.98 5.00
N LEU A 28 -11.36 5.22 4.52
CA LEU A 28 -12.29 6.37 4.67
C LEU A 28 -12.90 6.55 6.08
N VAL A 29 -12.07 6.67 7.11
CA VAL A 29 -12.52 6.59 8.51
C VAL A 29 -11.58 7.32 9.47
N PHE A 30 -12.11 7.68 10.65
CA PHE A 30 -11.36 8.28 11.76
C PHE A 30 -10.96 7.22 12.80
N TYR A 31 -9.71 7.23 13.23
CA TYR A 31 -9.21 6.36 14.30
C TYR A 31 -8.25 7.09 15.22
N ASP A 32 -8.20 6.68 16.48
CA ASP A 32 -7.10 7.06 17.38
C ASP A 32 -5.83 6.29 16.98
N TYR A 33 -4.82 7.02 16.50
CA TYR A 33 -3.62 6.42 15.94
C TYR A 33 -2.70 5.82 17.02
N ARG A 34 -2.97 6.06 18.31
CA ARG A 34 -2.21 5.44 19.42
C ARG A 34 -2.47 3.94 19.53
N TYR A 35 -3.57 3.45 18.96
CA TYR A 35 -3.90 2.02 18.92
C TYR A 35 -3.35 1.31 17.68
N ILE A 36 -2.49 1.95 16.90
CA ILE A 36 -1.79 1.26 15.80
C ILE A 36 -0.82 0.24 16.41
N LYS A 37 -1.06 -1.04 16.11
CA LYS A 37 -0.21 -2.17 16.53
C LYS A 37 0.94 -2.39 15.54
N ARG A 38 0.67 -2.26 14.24
CA ARG A 38 1.66 -2.46 13.17
C ARG A 38 1.25 -1.76 11.88
N ALA A 39 2.22 -1.24 11.14
CA ALA A 39 2.04 -0.79 9.76
C ALA A 39 2.96 -1.57 8.81
N VAL A 40 2.49 -1.86 7.60
CA VAL A 40 3.27 -2.56 6.56
C VAL A 40 2.97 -1.96 5.20
N ILE A 41 4.02 -1.73 4.40
CA ILE A 41 3.89 -1.29 3.02
C ILE A 41 3.52 -2.50 2.16
N LEU A 42 2.49 -2.35 1.33
CA LEU A 42 1.99 -3.38 0.44
C LEU A 42 1.71 -2.81 -0.95
N ASN A 43 1.73 -3.72 -1.93
CA ASN A 43 1.34 -3.43 -3.30
C ASN A 43 0.00 -4.06 -3.60
N GLU A 44 -0.86 -3.32 -4.29
CA GLU A 44 -2.14 -3.81 -4.82
C GLU A 44 -2.14 -3.70 -6.34
N ARG A 45 -2.80 -4.64 -7.02
CA ARG A 45 -2.98 -4.59 -8.47
C ARG A 45 -3.89 -3.43 -8.85
N ALA A 46 -3.51 -2.64 -9.85
CA ALA A 46 -4.27 -1.44 -10.22
C ALA A 46 -5.73 -1.71 -10.58
N ASN A 47 -6.06 -2.89 -11.10
CA ASN A 47 -7.43 -3.28 -11.43
C ASN A 47 -8.28 -3.74 -10.24
N HIS A 48 -7.72 -3.79 -9.02
CA HIS A 48 -8.42 -4.11 -7.77
C HIS A 48 -8.70 -2.86 -6.92
N ARG A 49 -8.05 -1.73 -7.21
CA ARG A 49 -8.30 -0.47 -6.49
C ARG A 49 -9.79 -0.09 -6.56
N GLY A 50 -10.37 0.20 -5.41
CA GLY A 50 -11.78 0.59 -5.26
C GLY A 50 -12.80 -0.54 -5.36
N LYS A 51 -12.39 -1.79 -5.61
CA LYS A 51 -13.31 -2.94 -5.71
C LYS A 51 -13.46 -3.73 -4.41
N SER A 52 -12.48 -3.62 -3.52
CA SER A 52 -12.46 -4.28 -2.22
C SER A 52 -11.70 -3.43 -1.22
N THR A 53 -11.70 -3.84 0.06
CA THR A 53 -10.83 -3.24 1.07
C THR A 53 -9.38 -3.32 0.60
N PRO A 54 -8.65 -2.19 0.53
CA PRO A 54 -7.35 -2.17 -0.10
C PRO A 54 -6.30 -3.03 0.61
N PHE A 55 -5.36 -3.57 -0.16
CA PHE A 55 -4.18 -4.31 0.33
C PHE A 55 -4.48 -5.55 1.21
N LEU A 56 -5.70 -6.10 1.14
CA LEU A 56 -6.04 -7.37 1.77
C LEU A 56 -5.68 -8.58 0.90
N SER A 57 -5.71 -8.43 -0.43
CA SER A 57 -5.25 -9.45 -1.38
C SER A 57 -3.73 -9.36 -1.56
N VAL A 58 -2.97 -10.19 -0.85
CA VAL A 58 -1.52 -10.25 -0.98
C VAL A 58 -1.18 -10.70 -2.40
N VAL A 59 -0.43 -9.89 -3.15
CA VAL A 59 0.18 -10.34 -4.41
C VAL A 59 1.05 -11.56 -4.06
N PRO A 60 0.85 -12.74 -4.69
CA PRO A 60 1.58 -13.94 -4.32
C PRO A 60 3.09 -13.68 -4.30
N LYS A 61 3.72 -13.82 -3.12
CA LYS A 61 5.18 -13.83 -2.95
C LYS A 61 5.70 -15.20 -3.38
N GLY A 62 5.70 -15.48 -4.67
CA GLY A 62 6.26 -16.71 -5.22
C GLY A 62 6.78 -16.47 -6.63
N PRO A 63 7.75 -17.27 -7.11
CA PRO A 63 8.11 -17.25 -8.52
C PRO A 63 6.84 -17.62 -9.30
N GLY A 64 6.20 -16.62 -9.90
CA GLY A 64 5.08 -16.83 -10.78
C GLY A 64 5.50 -17.83 -11.86
N ARG A 65 4.57 -18.69 -12.29
CA ARG A 65 4.81 -19.57 -13.43
C ARG A 65 5.45 -18.74 -14.56
N PRO A 66 6.60 -19.17 -15.13
CA PRO A 66 7.24 -18.43 -16.21
C PRO A 66 6.23 -18.25 -17.34
N GLY A 67 5.84 -17.01 -17.59
CA GLY A 67 4.89 -16.65 -18.65
C GLY A 67 3.62 -15.91 -18.21
N VAL A 68 3.22 -15.91 -16.93
CA VAL A 68 1.95 -15.26 -16.51
C VAL A 68 2.09 -14.50 -15.18
N LEU A 69 2.80 -13.38 -15.18
CA LEU A 69 2.54 -12.32 -14.20
C LEU A 69 2.01 -11.09 -14.98
N LEU A 70 0.69 -11.07 -15.18
CA LEU A 70 -0.07 -10.12 -16.00
C LEU A 70 -0.22 -8.72 -15.37
N TYR A 71 0.38 -8.44 -14.22
CA TYR A 71 0.15 -7.19 -13.50
C TYR A 71 1.10 -6.12 -13.99
N SER A 72 0.73 -5.46 -15.09
CA SER A 72 1.51 -4.36 -15.65
C SER A 72 1.51 -3.13 -14.73
N PHE A 73 0.54 -2.97 -13.83
CA PHE A 73 0.41 -1.79 -12.98
C PHE A 73 -0.02 -2.11 -11.54
N LEU A 74 0.61 -1.44 -10.57
CA LEU A 74 0.34 -1.58 -9.14
C LEU A 74 0.10 -0.21 -8.48
N TYR A 75 -0.66 -0.19 -7.39
CA TYR A 75 -0.65 0.89 -6.40
C TYR A 75 0.14 0.45 -5.17
N VAL A 76 0.77 1.40 -4.50
CA VAL A 76 1.47 1.24 -3.23
C VAL A 76 0.63 1.87 -2.13
N GLY A 77 0.55 1.20 -0.99
CA GLY A 77 -0.04 1.79 0.20
C GLY A 77 0.39 1.11 1.47
N ILE A 78 -0.24 1.52 2.57
CA ILE A 78 0.06 1.08 3.93
C ILE A 78 -1.13 0.33 4.46
N LYS A 79 -0.90 -0.92 4.87
CA LYS A 79 -1.83 -1.67 5.72
C LYS A 79 -1.49 -1.41 7.17
N ILE A 80 -2.48 -0.95 7.92
CA ILE A 80 -2.41 -0.68 9.35
C ILE A 80 -3.20 -1.77 10.07
N VAL A 81 -2.60 -2.39 11.08
CA VAL A 81 -3.25 -3.31 12.01
C VAL A 81 -3.43 -2.56 13.32
N MET A 82 -4.67 -2.46 13.78
CA MET A 82 -5.06 -1.83 15.04
C MET A 82 -4.94 -2.83 16.21
N ALA A 83 -4.98 -2.33 17.44
CA ALA A 83 -4.86 -3.13 18.66
C ALA A 83 -6.01 -4.16 18.82
N ASP A 84 -7.21 -3.79 18.36
CA ASP A 84 -8.41 -4.65 18.29
C ASP A 84 -8.37 -5.66 17.11
N HIS A 85 -7.27 -5.71 16.38
CA HIS A 85 -7.07 -6.50 15.15
C HIS A 85 -7.83 -6.01 13.91
N SER A 86 -8.51 -4.87 13.98
CA SER A 86 -9.07 -4.21 12.80
C SER A 86 -7.97 -3.86 11.80
N ILE A 87 -8.27 -3.96 10.51
CA ILE A 87 -7.33 -3.66 9.42
C ILE A 87 -7.79 -2.42 8.68
N LEU A 88 -6.92 -1.43 8.61
CA LEU A 88 -7.11 -0.22 7.83
C LEU A 88 -6.09 -0.17 6.68
N ALA A 89 -6.44 0.59 5.65
CA ALA A 89 -5.61 0.77 4.49
C ALA A 89 -5.54 2.25 4.09
N ILE A 90 -4.36 2.68 3.66
CA ILE A 90 -4.10 4.02 3.12
C ILE A 90 -3.38 3.86 1.78
N TYR A 91 -3.92 4.40 0.70
CA TYR A 91 -3.18 4.51 -0.57
C TYR A 91 -2.15 5.63 -0.46
N ILE A 92 -0.89 5.35 -0.78
CA ILE A 92 0.17 6.36 -0.78
C ILE A 92 0.48 6.82 -2.20
N SER A 93 0.46 5.91 -3.17
CA SER A 93 0.63 6.28 -4.58
C SER A 93 -0.68 6.78 -5.18
N LYS A 94 -0.72 8.03 -5.65
CA LYS A 94 -1.85 8.55 -6.44
C LYS A 94 -1.93 7.88 -7.81
N GLU A 95 -0.78 7.68 -8.44
CA GLU A 95 -0.67 7.06 -9.77
C GLU A 95 -0.25 5.59 -9.69
N LYS A 96 -0.74 4.81 -10.66
CA LYS A 96 -0.36 3.40 -10.79
C LYS A 96 1.05 3.29 -11.37
N HIS A 97 1.89 2.47 -10.75
CA HIS A 97 3.28 2.27 -11.16
C HIS A 97 3.38 1.06 -12.07
N ARG A 98 4.11 1.20 -13.18
CA ARG A 98 4.33 0.09 -14.10
C ARG A 98 5.38 -0.86 -13.54
N LEU A 99 5.09 -2.15 -13.44
CA LEU A 99 6.13 -3.15 -13.21
C LEU A 99 6.92 -3.35 -14.49
N GLU A 100 8.22 -3.08 -14.44
CA GLU A 100 9.10 -3.41 -15.55
C GLU A 100 9.28 -4.92 -15.69
N ARG A 101 9.21 -5.40 -16.93
CA ARG A 101 9.53 -6.79 -17.27
C ARG A 101 11.03 -7.01 -17.06
N ILE A 102 11.41 -7.75 -16.03
CA ILE A 102 12.74 -8.36 -15.98
C ILE A 102 12.76 -9.50 -16.99
N ASN A 103 13.46 -9.32 -18.12
CA ASN A 103 13.69 -10.42 -19.06
C ASN A 103 14.83 -11.31 -18.54
N ILE A 104 14.47 -12.34 -17.79
CA ILE A 104 15.40 -13.32 -17.19
C ILE A 104 16.30 -13.97 -18.27
N GLY A 105 15.84 -14.07 -19.53
CA GLY A 105 16.62 -14.57 -20.65
C GLY A 105 17.85 -13.71 -20.98
N LYS A 106 17.78 -12.39 -20.83
CA LYS A 106 18.92 -11.47 -21.07
C LYS A 106 19.97 -11.55 -19.96
N ILE A 107 19.57 -11.83 -18.72
CA ILE A 107 20.49 -11.94 -17.57
C ILE A 107 21.37 -13.19 -17.72
N LYS A 108 20.78 -14.33 -18.15
CA LYS A 108 21.55 -15.56 -18.41
C LYS A 108 22.52 -15.43 -19.59
N GLN A 109 22.20 -14.63 -20.61
CA GLN A 109 23.12 -14.37 -21.72
C GLN A 109 24.30 -13.47 -21.34
N ARG A 110 24.13 -12.57 -20.35
CA ARG A 110 25.24 -11.78 -19.80
C ARG A 110 26.18 -12.61 -18.93
N GLN A 111 25.64 -13.53 -18.12
CA GLN A 111 26.48 -14.42 -17.29
C GLN A 111 27.20 -15.52 -18.06
N LYS A 112 26.78 -15.86 -19.29
CA LYS A 112 27.51 -16.76 -20.19
C LYS A 112 28.57 -16.06 -21.05
N LYS A 113 28.69 -14.74 -20.96
CA LYS A 113 29.63 -13.91 -21.73
C LYS A 113 30.69 -13.21 -20.86
N SER A 114 30.75 -13.52 -19.56
CA SER A 114 31.89 -13.26 -18.66
C SER A 114 32.48 -14.60 -18.24
#